data_AF-A0A3C1SFF9-F1
#
_entry.id   AF-A0A3C1SFF9-F1
#
_cell.length_a   1.000
_cell.length_b   1.000
_cell.length_c   1.000
_cell.angle_alpha   90.00
_cell.angle_beta   90.00
_cell.angle_gamma   90.00
#
_symmetry.space_group_name_H-M   'P 1'
#
loop_
_entity.id
_entity.type
_entity.pdbx_description
1 polymer ?
#
loop_
_entity_poly.entity_id
_entity_poly.type
_entity_poly.pdbx_seq_one_letter_code
_entity_poly.pdbx_strand_id
1 'polypeptide(L)' 'MWIGLEPDISEMLSDNTLKLESGDCIVLYTDGIIEAKKDGGFFGDERLITLIETYGSRSAAEIHAAILDALKDYEKPDD' A
#
# COMPACT_ATOMS: atom_id res chain seq x y z
N MET A 1 2.21 -15.81 -7.73
CA MET A 1 3.41 -15.72 -6.86
C MET A 1 4.13 -17.06 -6.95
N TRP A 2 5.43 -17.07 -7.28
CA TRP A 2 6.23 -18.31 -7.42
C TRP A 2 6.87 -18.78 -6.11
N ILE A 3 6.80 -17.93 -5.08
CA ILE A 3 7.26 -18.22 -3.72
C ILE A 3 6.51 -19.46 -3.20
N GLY A 4 7.27 -20.50 -2.84
CA GLY A 4 6.73 -21.76 -2.33
C GLY A 4 6.42 -22.83 -3.39
N LEU A 5 6.51 -22.51 -4.68
CA LEU A 5 6.35 -23.47 -5.78
C LEU A 5 7.70 -23.91 -6.39
N GLU A 6 8.65 -22.99 -6.49
CA GLU A 6 10.00 -23.24 -7.02
C GLU A 6 11.05 -23.03 -5.91
N PRO A 7 11.97 -23.99 -5.68
CA PRO A 7 13.03 -23.83 -4.68
C PRO A 7 14.01 -22.68 -4.97
N ASP A 8 14.24 -22.33 -6.23
CA ASP A 8 15.09 -21.20 -6.60
C ASP A 8 14.40 -20.25 -7.60
N ILE A 9 14.02 -19.09 -7.10
CA ILE A 9 13.38 -18.03 -7.90
C ILE A 9 14.36 -16.90 -8.26
N SER A 10 15.67 -17.07 -8.04
CA SER A 10 16.66 -15.99 -8.21
C SER A 10 16.67 -15.42 -9.63
N GLU A 11 16.47 -16.25 -10.66
CA GLU A 11 16.39 -15.81 -12.06
C GLU A 11 15.11 -15.02 -12.39
N MET A 12 14.10 -15.08 -11.51
CA MET A 12 12.81 -14.38 -11.66
C MET A 12 12.76 -13.08 -10.87
N LEU A 13 13.76 -12.81 -10.03
CA LEU A 13 13.85 -11.61 -9.22
C LEU A 13 14.71 -10.56 -9.92
N SER A 14 14.34 -9.29 -9.76
CA SER A 14 15.15 -8.16 -10.21
C SER A 14 15.24 -7.14 -9.08
N ASP A 15 16.48 -6.75 -8.75
CA ASP A 15 16.73 -5.72 -7.76
C ASP A 15 16.60 -4.34 -8.42
N ASN A 16 15.81 -3.48 -7.79
CA ASN A 16 15.66 -2.09 -8.18
C ASN A 16 16.13 -1.21 -7.02
N THR A 17 16.88 -0.16 -7.33
CA THR A 17 17.35 0.81 -6.33
C THR A 17 16.75 2.17 -6.61
N LEU A 18 16.16 2.78 -5.59
CA LEU A 18 15.65 4.15 -5.61
C LEU A 18 16.36 4.94 -4.51
N LYS A 19 16.86 6.13 -4.83
CA LYS A 19 17.41 7.06 -3.84
C LYS A 19 16.30 7.99 -3.36
N LEU A 20 16.10 8.05 -2.05
CA LEU A 20 15.18 9.00 -1.41
C LEU A 20 15.98 10.21 -0.92
N GLU A 21 15.43 11.40 -1.11
CA GLU A 21 15.94 12.65 -0.59
C GLU A 21 15.13 13.11 0.63
N SER A 22 15.65 14.11 1.34
CA SER A 22 14.95 14.68 2.49
C SER A 22 13.60 15.28 2.06
N GLY A 23 12.51 14.75 2.64
CA GLY A 23 11.14 15.16 2.33
C GLY A 23 10.39 14.20 1.42
N ASP A 24 11.06 13.19 0.85
CA ASP A 24 10.39 12.13 0.10
C ASP A 24 9.64 11.19 1.05
N CYS A 25 8.49 10.70 0.59
CA CYS A 25 7.66 9.73 1.30
C CYS A 25 7.51 8.47 0.46
N ILE A 26 7.81 7.31 1.05
CA ILE A 26 7.55 6.00 0.46
C ILE A 26 6.47 5.27 1.27
N VAL A 27 5.46 4.75 0.57
CA VAL A 27 4.40 3.93 1.17
C VAL A 27 4.45 2.56 0.51
N LEU A 28 4.69 1.53 1.33
CA LEU A 28 4.61 0.13 0.93
C LEU A 28 3.33 -0.45 1.51
N TYR A 29 2.53 -1.08 0.65
CA TYR A 29 1.24 -1.63 1.03
C TYR A 29 1.00 -2.96 0.30
N THR A 30 0.07 -3.76 0.84
CA THR A 30 -0.45 -4.97 0.19
C THR A 30 -1.80 -4.67 -0.47
N ASP A 31 -2.20 -5.53 -1.40
CA ASP A 31 -3.51 -5.49 -2.06
C ASP A 31 -4.70 -5.34 -1.09
N GLY A 32 -4.64 -5.93 0.10
CA GLY A 32 -5.67 -5.78 1.14
C GLY A 32 -6.05 -4.34 1.52
N ILE A 33 -5.21 -3.34 1.22
CA ILE A 33 -5.58 -1.92 1.35
C ILE A 33 -6.52 -1.48 0.21
N ILE A 34 -6.14 -1.74 -1.04
CA ILE A 34 -6.87 -1.27 -2.21
C ILE A 34 -8.10 -2.13 -2.51
N GLU A 35 -8.09 -3.40 -2.09
CA GLU A 35 -9.19 -4.36 -2.22
C GLU A 35 -10.22 -4.29 -1.10
N ALA A 36 -9.99 -3.47 -0.06
CA ALA A 36 -10.95 -3.26 1.00
C ALA A 36 -12.30 -2.80 0.43
N LYS A 37 -13.41 -3.38 0.91
CA LYS A 37 -14.73 -3.25 0.26
C LYS A 37 -15.68 -2.40 1.09
N LYS A 38 -16.46 -1.56 0.42
CA LYS A 38 -17.57 -0.81 1.01
C LYS A 38 -18.67 -0.63 -0.03
N ASP A 39 -19.91 -0.95 0.33
CA ASP A 39 -21.10 -0.77 -0.52
C ASP A 39 -20.95 -1.37 -1.93
N GLY A 40 -20.25 -2.51 -2.04
CA GLY A 40 -20.00 -3.19 -3.32
C GLY A 40 -18.87 -2.61 -4.17
N GLY A 41 -18.13 -1.61 -3.67
CA GLY A 41 -16.95 -1.02 -4.32
C GLY A 41 -15.67 -1.22 -3.54
N PHE A 42 -14.52 -1.18 -4.23
CA PHE A 42 -13.20 -1.21 -3.63
C PHE A 42 -12.74 0.17 -3.15
N PHE A 43 -11.81 0.19 -2.20
CA PHE A 43 -11.10 1.40 -1.79
C PHE A 43 -10.35 2.02 -2.98
N GLY A 44 -9.57 1.20 -3.68
CA GLY A 44 -8.90 1.52 -4.94
C GLY A 44 -7.67 2.42 -4.80
N ASP A 45 -6.84 2.40 -5.84
CA ASP A 45 -5.56 3.13 -5.89
C ASP A 45 -5.76 4.65 -5.83
N GLU A 46 -6.77 5.18 -6.52
CA GLU A 46 -7.01 6.62 -6.63
C GLU A 46 -7.19 7.29 -5.26
N ARG A 47 -7.90 6.62 -4.34
CA ARG A 47 -8.11 7.13 -2.98
C ARG A 47 -6.83 7.06 -2.16
N LEU A 48 -6.06 5.98 -2.29
CA LEU A 48 -4.76 5.84 -1.61
C LEU A 48 -3.78 6.92 -2.08
N ILE A 49 -3.69 7.15 -3.39
CA ILE A 49 -2.85 8.20 -3.97
C ILE A 49 -3.27 9.57 -3.42
N THR A 50 -4.56 9.87 -3.44
CA THR A 50 -5.08 11.16 -2.93
C THR A 50 -4.72 11.37 -1.45
N LEU A 51 -4.80 10.33 -0.62
CA LEU A 51 -4.37 10.41 0.79
C LEU A 51 -2.87 10.67 0.91
N ILE A 52 -2.05 9.96 0.14
CA ILE A 52 -0.59 10.13 0.18
C ILE A 52 -0.20 11.53 -0.29
N GLU A 53 -0.84 12.08 -1.33
CA GLU A 53 -0.62 13.46 -1.77
C GLU A 53 -1.04 14.48 -0.71
N THR A 54 -2.14 14.23 -0.01
CA THR A 54 -2.67 15.13 1.03
C THR A 54 -1.80 15.12 2.30
N TYR A 55 -1.33 13.95 2.72
CA TYR A 55 -0.62 13.76 3.99
C TYR A 55 0.89 13.55 3.83
N GLY A 56 1.43 13.49 2.61
CA GLY A 56 2.81 13.06 2.34
C GLY A 56 3.91 13.92 2.96
N SER A 57 3.61 15.15 3.39
CA SER A 57 4.52 16.03 4.14
C SER A 57 4.45 15.85 5.66
N ARG A 58 3.57 14.97 6.16
CA ARG A 58 3.39 14.65 7.57
C ARG A 58 4.33 13.53 8.00
N SER A 59 4.33 13.24 9.31
CA SER A 59 5.07 12.08 9.81
C SER A 59 4.47 10.77 9.27
N ALA A 60 5.30 9.74 9.16
CA ALA A 60 4.85 8.41 8.75
C ALA A 60 3.71 7.88 9.65
N ALA A 61 3.70 8.21 10.94
CA ALA A 61 2.65 7.83 11.87
C ALA A 61 1.30 8.51 11.53
N GLU A 62 1.32 9.78 11.14
CA GLU A 62 0.12 10.51 10.72
C GLU A 62 -0.40 9.99 9.38
N ILE A 63 0.48 9.70 8.41
CA ILE A 63 0.10 9.10 7.12
C ILE A 63 -0.53 7.72 7.34
N HIS A 64 0.10 6.88 8.17
CA HIS A 64 -0.44 5.57 8.53
C HIS A 64 -1.80 5.68 9.21
N ALA A 65 -1.96 6.61 10.17
CA ALA A 65 -3.23 6.85 10.83
C ALA A 65 -4.32 7.33 9.85
N ALA A 66 -3.98 8.21 8.91
CA ALA A 66 -4.92 8.71 7.90
C ALA A 66 -5.39 7.58 6.95
N ILE A 67 -4.49 6.69 6.54
CA ILE A 67 -4.84 5.51 5.73
C ILE A 67 -5.78 4.58 6.51
N LEU A 68 -5.45 4.26 7.77
CA LEU A 68 -6.30 3.39 8.59
C LEU A 68 -7.65 4.02 8.92
N ASP A 69 -7.70 5.34 9.14
CA ASP A 69 -8.95 6.07 9.37
C ASP A 69 -9.87 6.02 8.15
N ALA A 70 -9.32 6.21 6.95
CA ALA A 70 -10.06 6.11 5.70
C ALA A 70 -10.62 4.70 5.44
N LEU A 71 -9.99 3.66 6.00
CA LEU A 71 -10.39 2.27 5.87
C LEU A 71 -11.38 1.79 6.95
N LYS A 72 -11.71 2.61 7.96
CA LYS A 72 -12.55 2.17 9.11
C LYS A 72 -13.92 1.61 8.71
N ASP A 73 -14.51 2.17 7.66
CA ASP A 73 -15.82 1.75 7.15
C ASP A 73 -15.71 0.70 6.03
N TYR A 74 -14.50 0.23 5.73
CA TYR A 74 -14.27 -0.78 4.71
C TYR A 74 -14.11 -2.15 5.38
N GLU A 75 -14.79 -3.14 4.80
CA GLU A 75 -14.58 -4.54 5.11
C GLU A 75 -13.23 -4.96 4.52
N LYS A 76 -12.37 -5.51 5.38
CA LYS A 76 -11.14 -6.14 4.92
C LYS A 76 -11.51 -7.40 4.15
N PRO A 77 -10.83 -7.73 3.05
CA PRO A 77 -10.93 -9.07 2.49
C PRO A 77 -10.56 -10.05 3.61
N ASP A 78 -11.49 -10.95 3.97
CA ASP A 78 -11.16 -12.08 4.83
C ASP A 78 -10.23 -13.02 4.04
N ASP A 79 -8.99 -13.13 4.49
CA ASP A 79 -8.13 -14.30 4.26
C ASP A 79 -8.21 -15.22 5.49
#